data_AF-A0A6B3H968-F1
#
_entry.id   AF-A0A6B3H968-F1
#
_cell.length_a   1.000
_cell.length_b   1.000
_cell.length_c   1.000
_cell.angle_alpha   90.00
_cell.angle_beta   90.00
_cell.angle_gamma   90.00
#
_symmetry.space_group_name_H-M   'P 1'
#
loop_
_entity.id
_entity.type
_entity.pdbx_description
1 polymer ?
#
loop_
_entity_poly.entity_id
_entity_poly.type
_entity_poly.pdbx_seq_one_letter_code
_entity_poly.pdbx_strand_id
1 'polypeptide(L)'
;GAIVGLSAPAVKRRVDRLRAEGAITGFTVRVDPAALGWETEGFIEIYCSRNTSPEAIKQGLARYPEIAAASTVTGDADAVVQVFAADMRHFEQ
;
A
#
# COMPACT_ATOMS: atom_id res chain seq x y z
N GLY A 1 6.07 -14.23 -23.60
CA GLY A 1 7.28 -14.45 -24.42
C GLY A 1 7.19 -13.76 -25.76
N ALA A 2 6.18 -14.12 -26.56
CA ALA A 2 5.98 -13.62 -27.92
C ALA A 2 6.08 -12.09 -28.05
N ILE A 3 5.39 -11.32 -27.20
CA ILE A 3 5.41 -9.84 -27.21
C ILE A 3 6.82 -9.26 -27.06
N VAL A 4 7.70 -9.94 -26.32
CA VAL A 4 9.09 -9.49 -26.07
C VAL A 4 10.13 -10.30 -26.85
N GLY A 5 9.71 -11.09 -27.84
CA GLY A 5 10.61 -11.89 -28.68
C GLY A 5 11.40 -12.99 -27.97
N LEU A 6 10.92 -13.47 -26.81
CA LEU A 6 11.62 -14.47 -26.00
C LEU A 6 10.82 -15.78 -25.83
N SER A 7 11.54 -16.90 -25.77
CA SER A 7 10.96 -18.20 -25.41
C SER A 7 10.45 -18.19 -23.96
N ALA A 8 9.48 -19.06 -23.65
CA ALA A 8 8.92 -19.16 -22.30
C ALA A 8 10.00 -19.41 -21.21
N PRO A 9 10.99 -20.30 -21.40
CA PRO A 9 12.07 -20.48 -20.42
C PRO A 9 12.95 -19.23 -20.25
N ALA A 10 13.21 -18.46 -21.33
CA ALA A 10 14.00 -17.24 -21.25
C ALA A 10 13.29 -16.14 -20.46
N VAL A 11 11.96 -15.99 -20.65
CA VAL A 11 11.15 -15.07 -19.83
C VAL A 11 11.15 -15.50 -18.37
N LYS A 12 10.93 -16.79 -18.08
CA LYS A 12 10.92 -17.31 -16.72
C LYS A 12 12.22 -16.98 -15.99
N ARG A 13 13.39 -17.27 -16.60
CA ARG A 13 14.70 -16.93 -16.00
C ARG A 13 14.84 -15.44 -15.68
N ARG A 14 14.30 -14.56 -16.52
CA ARG A 14 14.35 -13.11 -16.28
C ARG A 14 13.44 -12.70 -15.12
N VAL A 15 12.23 -13.23 -15.05
CA VAL A 15 11.31 -12.98 -13.93
C VAL A 15 11.91 -13.51 -12.62
N ASP A 16 12.46 -14.72 -12.63
CA ASP A 16 13.11 -15.32 -11.46
C ASP A 16 14.30 -14.45 -11.00
N ARG A 17 15.11 -13.94 -11.93
CA ARG A 17 16.20 -13.01 -11.62
C ARG A 17 15.70 -11.68 -11.05
N LEU A 18 14.66 -11.09 -11.63
CA LEU A 18 14.07 -9.83 -11.11
C LEU A 18 13.48 -10.00 -9.71
N ARG A 19 12.95 -11.18 -9.38
CA ARG A 19 12.53 -11.52 -8.01
C ARG A 19 13.74 -11.63 -7.08
N ALA A 20 14.78 -12.35 -7.49
CA ALA A 20 16.00 -12.55 -6.69
C ALA A 20 16.74 -11.22 -6.43
N GLU A 21 16.73 -10.29 -7.39
CA GLU A 21 17.30 -8.95 -7.27
C GLU A 21 16.39 -7.95 -6.52
N GLY A 22 15.16 -8.35 -6.15
CA GLY A 22 14.20 -7.50 -5.45
C GLY A 22 13.46 -6.47 -6.32
N ALA A 23 13.73 -6.42 -7.63
CA ALA A 23 13.01 -5.56 -8.56
C ALA A 23 11.53 -5.96 -8.72
N ILE A 24 11.21 -7.25 -8.59
CA ILE A 24 9.83 -7.73 -8.38
C ILE A 24 9.72 -8.10 -6.90
N THR A 25 8.97 -7.29 -6.15
CA THR A 25 8.80 -7.45 -4.69
C THR A 25 7.78 -8.53 -4.32
N GLY A 26 6.88 -8.90 -5.23
CA GLY A 26 5.88 -9.93 -5.00
C GLY A 26 4.89 -10.07 -6.15
N PHE A 27 3.94 -11.00 -5.97
CA PHE A 27 2.76 -11.15 -6.83
C PHE A 27 1.55 -11.14 -5.91
N THR A 28 0.50 -10.44 -6.31
CA THR A 28 -0.75 -10.35 -5.54
C THR A 28 -1.95 -10.28 -6.49
N VAL A 29 -3.14 -10.46 -5.94
CA VAL A 29 -4.41 -10.22 -6.62
C VAL A 29 -4.91 -8.83 -6.23
N ARG A 30 -5.39 -8.07 -7.21
CA ARG A 30 -6.12 -6.83 -6.93
C ARG A 30 -7.57 -7.17 -6.74
N VAL A 31 -8.09 -6.88 -5.56
CA VAL A 31 -9.50 -7.07 -5.20
C VAL A 31 -10.17 -5.71 -5.20
N ASP A 32 -11.42 -5.66 -5.66
CA ASP A 32 -12.26 -4.47 -5.53
C ASP A 32 -12.62 -4.27 -4.04
N PRO A 33 -12.28 -3.13 -3.41
CA PRO A 33 -12.65 -2.83 -2.03
C PRO A 33 -14.15 -2.99 -1.75
N ALA A 34 -15.02 -2.65 -2.72
CA ALA A 34 -16.47 -2.78 -2.56
C ALA A 34 -16.91 -4.25 -2.37
N ALA A 35 -16.20 -5.20 -2.98
CA ALA A 35 -16.48 -6.63 -2.78
C ALA A 35 -16.16 -7.12 -1.36
N LEU A 36 -15.38 -6.35 -0.60
CA LEU A 36 -15.07 -6.59 0.82
C LEU A 36 -16.00 -5.82 1.77
N GLY A 37 -16.98 -5.09 1.23
CA GLY A 37 -17.87 -4.24 2.01
C GLY A 37 -17.25 -2.90 2.40
N TRP A 38 -16.17 -2.46 1.74
CA TRP A 38 -15.60 -1.13 1.90
C TRP A 38 -16.11 -0.19 0.81
N GLU A 39 -17.16 0.56 1.12
CA GLU A 39 -17.82 1.45 0.17
C GLU A 39 -17.29 2.89 0.20
N THR A 40 -16.43 3.21 1.17
CA THR A 40 -15.84 4.56 1.34
C THR A 40 -14.33 4.49 1.31
N GLU A 41 -13.71 5.33 0.48
CA GLU A 41 -12.27 5.56 0.44
C GLU A 41 -11.99 6.98 0.93
N GLY A 42 -11.00 7.14 1.80
CA GLY A 42 -10.60 8.44 2.32
C GLY A 42 -9.10 8.57 2.51
N PHE A 43 -8.68 9.83 2.60
CA PHE A 43 -7.30 10.22 2.84
C PHE A 43 -7.23 11.05 4.12
N ILE A 44 -6.37 10.63 5.05
CA ILE A 44 -6.19 11.27 6.36
C ILE A 44 -4.78 11.87 6.41
N GLU A 45 -4.71 13.15 6.73
CA GLU A 45 -3.46 13.83 7.07
C GLU A 45 -3.19 13.69 8.56
N ILE A 46 -1.97 13.25 8.90
CA ILE A 46 -1.54 13.08 10.27
C ILE A 46 -0.53 14.17 10.60
N TYR A 47 -0.79 14.86 11.71
CA TYR A 47 0.10 15.84 12.32
C TYR A 47 0.56 15.32 13.68
N CYS A 48 1.86 15.28 13.86
CA CYS A 48 2.52 14.70 15.01
C CYS A 48 3.23 15.76 15.85
N SER A 49 3.51 15.39 17.10
CA SER A 49 4.44 16.17 17.93
C SER A 49 5.86 16.07 17.37
N ARG A 50 6.71 17.08 17.65
CA ARG A 50 8.08 17.21 17.08
C ARG A 50 9.01 16.01 17.25
N ASN A 51 8.70 15.08 18.16
CA ASN A 51 9.54 13.91 18.46
C ASN A 51 8.93 12.57 18.00
N THR A 52 7.84 12.59 17.23
CA THR A 52 7.27 11.35 16.69
C THR A 52 8.11 10.87 15.52
N SER A 53 8.70 9.68 15.63
CA SER A 53 9.46 9.09 14.54
C SER A 53 8.53 8.49 13.47
N PRO A 54 8.96 8.43 12.19
CA PRO A 54 8.24 7.72 11.14
C PRO A 54 7.89 6.26 11.50
N GLU A 55 8.77 5.60 12.24
CA GLU A 55 8.56 4.22 12.69
C GLU A 55 7.44 4.14 13.74
N ALA A 56 7.32 5.12 14.63
CA ALA A 56 6.21 5.19 15.59
C ALA A 56 4.86 5.40 14.87
N ILE A 57 4.83 6.25 13.83
CA ILE A 57 3.63 6.43 12.99
C ILE A 57 3.27 5.09 12.33
N LYS A 58 4.23 4.44 11.67
CA LYS A 58 4.02 3.16 11.00
C LYS A 58 3.49 2.09 11.95
N GLN A 59 4.07 1.94 13.14
CA GLN A 59 3.63 0.96 14.14
C GLN A 59 2.23 1.27 14.67
N GLY A 60 1.88 2.55 14.85
CA GLY A 60 0.55 2.98 15.25
C GLY A 60 -0.52 2.66 14.20
N LEU A 61 -0.18 2.77 12.91
CA LEU A 61 -1.09 2.52 11.79
C LEU A 61 -1.19 1.03 11.42
N ALA A 62 -0.13 0.25 11.59
CA ALA A 62 -0.07 -1.15 11.15
C ALA A 62 -1.13 -2.08 11.78
N ARG A 63 -1.80 -1.65 12.85
CA ARG A 63 -2.86 -2.41 13.53
C ARG A 63 -4.24 -2.30 12.88
N TYR A 64 -4.43 -1.37 11.94
CA TYR A 64 -5.71 -1.12 11.29
C TYR A 64 -5.74 -1.77 9.90
N PRO A 65 -6.55 -2.83 9.68
CA PRO A 65 -6.67 -3.46 8.36
C PRO A 65 -7.28 -2.56 7.29
N GLU A 66 -7.99 -1.51 7.70
CA GLU A 66 -8.58 -0.48 6.84
C GLU A 66 -7.52 0.37 6.13
N ILE A 67 -6.30 0.44 6.68
CA ILE A 67 -5.20 1.24 6.12
C ILE A 67 -4.55 0.49 4.95
N ALA A 68 -4.78 0.98 3.74
CA ALA A 68 -4.18 0.42 2.53
C ALA A 68 -2.76 0.92 2.28
N ALA A 69 -2.48 2.18 2.63
CA ALA A 69 -1.16 2.78 2.47
C ALA A 69 -0.95 3.92 3.48
N ALA A 70 0.30 4.11 3.89
CA ALA A 70 0.71 5.25 4.70
C ALA A 70 2.08 5.74 4.21
N SER A 71 2.24 7.05 4.04
CA SER A 71 3.48 7.65 3.56
C SER A 71 3.79 8.92 4.35
N THR A 72 5.03 9.04 4.83
CA THR A 72 5.51 10.32 5.36
C THR A 72 5.72 11.31 4.24
N VAL A 73 5.33 12.56 4.43
CA VAL A 73 5.44 13.61 3.41
C VAL A 73 6.24 14.79 3.94
N THR A 74 6.83 15.58 3.04
CA THR A 74 7.61 16.78 3.42
C THR A 74 6.75 18.03 3.60
N GLY A 75 5.42 17.91 3.47
CA GLY A 75 4.47 19.02 3.60
C GLY A 75 4.20 19.39 5.06
N ASP A 76 3.11 20.12 5.30
CA ASP A 76 2.71 20.51 6.66
C ASP A 76 2.30 19.29 7.51
N ALA A 77 1.70 18.28 6.86
CA ALA A 77 1.42 17.00 7.49
C ALA A 77 2.68 16.14 7.57
N ASP A 78 2.82 15.37 8.64
CA ASP A 78 3.93 14.41 8.81
C ASP A 78 3.70 13.14 7.98
N ALA A 79 2.43 12.76 7.76
CA ALA A 79 2.06 11.63 6.92
C ALA A 79 0.67 11.78 6.28
N VAL A 80 0.48 11.10 5.16
CA VAL A 80 -0.82 10.89 4.49
C VAL A 80 -1.13 9.40 4.49
N VAL A 81 -2.36 9.06 4.87
CA VAL A 81 -2.84 7.68 4.98
C VAL A 81 -4.06 7.47 4.10
N GLN A 82 -4.03 6.41 3.29
CA GLN A 82 -5.17 5.95 2.50
C GLN A 82 -5.92 4.87 3.28
N VAL A 83 -7.21 5.07 3.47
CA VAL A 83 -8.08 4.23 4.30
C VAL A 83 -9.32 3.82 3.53
N PHE A 84 -9.72 2.56 3.68
CA PHE A 84 -10.99 2.02 3.20
C PHE A 84 -11.90 1.69 4.38
N ALA A 85 -13.12 2.19 4.35
CA ALA A 85 -14.12 1.99 5.39
C ALA A 85 -15.44 1.48 4.80
N ALA A 86 -16.26 0.89 5.66
CA ALA A 86 -17.56 0.36 5.27
C ALA A 86 -18.53 1.47 4.84
N ASP A 87 -18.54 2.57 5.59
CA ASP A 87 -19.30 3.78 5.33
C ASP A 87 -18.63 5.00 5.99
N MET A 88 -19.20 6.19 5.84
CA MET A 88 -18.68 7.41 6.45
C MET A 88 -18.68 7.37 8.00
N ARG A 89 -19.63 6.67 8.63
CA ARG A 89 -19.67 6.57 10.10
C ARG A 89 -18.57 5.67 10.63
N HIS A 90 -18.21 4.63 9.88
CA HIS A 90 -17.03 3.83 10.17
C HIS A 90 -15.75 4.64 9.94
N PHE A 91 -15.68 5.43 8.86
CA PHE A 91 -14.51 6.26 8.56
C PHE A 91 -14.18 7.29 9.65
N GLU A 92 -15.19 7.83 10.35
CA GLU A 92 -15.01 8.82 11.42
C GLU A 92 -14.59 8.24 12.79
N GLN A 93 -14.52 6.91 12.94
CA GLN A 93 -14.15 6.22 14.19
C GLN A 93 -12.65 5.94 14.29
#